data_AF-A0A7W1SH97-F1
#
_entry.id   AF-A0A7W1SH97-F1
#
_cell.length_a   1.000
_cell.length_b   1.000
_cell.length_c   1.000
_cell.angle_alpha   90.00
_cell.angle_beta   90.00
_cell.angle_gamma   90.00
#
_symmetry.space_group_name_H-M   'P 1'
#
loop_
_entity.id
_entity.type
_entity.pdbx_description
1 polymer ?
#
loop_
_entity_poly.entity_id
_entity_poly.type
_entity_poly.pdbx_seq_one_letter_code
_entity_poly.pdbx_strand_id
1 'polypeptide(L)'
;MVFGEPLTKRERLVLEAVIQTYVQTAEPAGSRALSRRFGLGVSPATIRNTMSDLEEKGFLTHPHTSAGRVPTDKAYRAYVDQILSAPADRSGSPDPLQTRLKQELAEGSTAIEHILRRAAQSLGVLTQELGVAMGPRLDSVTLERLELVRISAGRLLVVLSLRGGVMRTVFIEVEGEIADAALAEVAVVLNQRLSGLTLREVRSSIGERLRDSGSGPGASVLLNIFVEEGEQLFESALAGDAQSVVLGQPSVLAEQPEFAGVESMRRLLTL
;
A
#
# COMPACT_ATOMS: atom_id res chain seq x y z
N MET A 1 11.11 -18.54 12.51
CA MET A 1 10.07 -19.55 12.79
C MET A 1 9.93 -19.64 14.31
N VAL A 2 8.80 -19.20 14.87
CA VAL A 2 8.54 -19.31 16.31
C VAL A 2 7.71 -20.57 16.52
N PHE A 3 8.37 -21.70 16.78
CA PHE A 3 7.68 -22.93 17.17
C PHE A 3 7.30 -22.80 18.65
N GLY A 4 6.07 -22.34 18.91
CA GLY A 4 5.39 -22.64 20.17
C GLY A 4 5.13 -24.14 20.29
N GLU A 5 4.89 -24.62 21.51
CA GLU A 5 4.58 -26.04 21.75
C GLU A 5 3.52 -26.59 20.78
N PRO A 6 3.72 -27.82 20.26
CA PRO A 6 2.79 -28.40 19.30
C PRO A 6 1.42 -28.61 19.94
N LEU A 7 0.40 -27.99 19.35
CA LEU A 7 -0.99 -28.16 19.76
C LEU A 7 -1.48 -29.56 19.40
N THR A 8 -2.09 -30.25 20.38
CA THR A 8 -2.81 -31.49 20.15
C THR A 8 -4.00 -31.26 19.21
N LYS A 9 -4.52 -32.33 18.59
CA LYS A 9 -5.69 -32.25 17.71
C LYS A 9 -6.89 -31.60 18.40
N ARG A 10 -7.13 -31.92 19.67
CA ARG A 10 -8.24 -31.36 20.46
C ARG A 10 -8.04 -29.88 20.75
N GLU A 11 -6.85 -29.49 21.20
CA GLU A 11 -6.52 -28.08 21.45
C GLU A 11 -6.68 -27.25 20.19
N ARG A 12 -6.27 -27.78 19.03
CA ARG A 12 -6.46 -27.12 17.74
C ARG A 12 -7.93 -26.88 17.40
N LEU A 13 -8.76 -27.91 17.53
CA LEU A 13 -10.21 -27.80 17.26
C LEU A 13 -10.90 -26.81 18.22
N VAL A 14 -10.52 -26.82 19.50
CA VAL A 14 -11.06 -25.86 20.49
C VAL A 14 -10.58 -24.45 20.18
N LEU A 15 -9.30 -24.27 19.83
CA LEU A 15 -8.73 -22.97 19.47
C LEU A 15 -9.41 -22.37 18.24
N GLU A 16 -9.61 -23.18 17.19
CA GLU A 16 -10.34 -22.81 15.98
C GLU A 16 -11.79 -22.40 16.31
N ALA A 17 -12.49 -23.17 17.12
CA ALA A 17 -13.87 -22.85 17.52
C ALA A 17 -13.95 -21.54 18.33
N VAL A 18 -12.98 -21.26 19.20
CA VAL A 18 -12.87 -19.99 19.93
C VAL A 18 -12.64 -18.83 18.96
N ILE A 19 -11.67 -18.96 18.05
CA ILE A 19 -11.34 -17.93 17.06
C ILE A 19 -12.55 -17.63 16.18
N GLN A 20 -13.18 -18.66 15.60
CA GLN A 20 -14.35 -18.49 14.73
C GLN A 20 -15.54 -17.85 15.47
N THR A 21 -15.73 -18.18 16.75
CA THR A 21 -16.75 -17.50 17.57
C THR A 21 -16.41 -16.03 17.74
N TYR A 22 -15.18 -15.73 18.16
CA TYR A 22 -14.77 -14.37 18.48
C TYR A 22 -14.79 -13.46 17.24
N VAL A 23 -14.30 -13.94 16.09
CA VAL A 23 -14.33 -13.19 14.81
C VAL A 23 -15.74 -12.84 14.35
N GLN A 24 -16.75 -13.63 14.74
CA GLN A 24 -18.13 -13.41 14.30
C GLN A 24 -18.95 -12.55 15.26
N THR A 25 -18.56 -12.48 16.53
CA THR A 25 -19.38 -11.85 17.57
C THR A 25 -18.67 -10.73 18.32
N ALA A 26 -17.34 -10.62 18.22
CA ALA A 26 -16.50 -9.80 19.10
C ALA A 26 -16.70 -10.08 20.60
N GLU A 27 -17.25 -11.26 20.97
CA GLU A 27 -17.58 -11.61 22.35
C GLU A 27 -16.76 -12.80 22.86
N PRO A 28 -16.35 -12.81 24.15
CA PRO A 28 -15.60 -13.92 24.73
C PRO A 28 -16.32 -15.27 24.60
N ALA A 29 -15.61 -16.28 24.06
CA ALA A 29 -16.17 -17.58 23.80
C ALA A 29 -16.33 -18.41 25.09
N GLY A 30 -17.56 -18.89 25.35
CA GLY A 30 -17.88 -19.76 26.48
C GLY A 30 -17.96 -21.24 26.10
N SER A 31 -17.47 -22.13 26.95
CA SER A 31 -17.39 -23.58 26.64
C SER A 31 -18.75 -24.23 26.32
N ARG A 32 -19.84 -23.79 26.96
CA ARG A 32 -21.21 -24.24 26.64
C ARG A 32 -21.70 -23.77 25.27
N ALA A 33 -21.32 -22.55 24.85
CA ALA A 33 -21.66 -22.04 23.53
C ALA A 33 -20.88 -22.80 22.45
N LEU A 34 -19.58 -23.01 22.66
CA LEU A 34 -18.72 -23.77 21.75
C LEU A 34 -19.20 -25.22 21.57
N SER A 35 -19.53 -25.90 22.68
CA SER A 35 -20.02 -27.28 22.66
C SER A 35 -21.28 -27.43 21.79
N ARG A 36 -22.25 -26.51 21.94
CA ARG A 36 -23.51 -26.53 21.17
C ARG A 36 -23.30 -26.19 19.70
N ARG A 37 -22.39 -25.26 19.40
CA ARG A 37 -22.23 -24.70 18.06
C ARG A 37 -21.36 -25.55 17.13
N PHE A 38 -20.27 -26.11 17.64
CA PHE A 38 -19.25 -26.79 16.82
C PHE A 38 -19.27 -28.32 16.94
N GLY A 39 -20.10 -28.88 17.83
CA GLY A 39 -20.25 -30.34 17.93
C GLY A 39 -18.93 -31.08 18.17
N LEU A 40 -18.03 -30.53 18.99
CA LEU A 40 -16.64 -30.99 19.18
C LEU A 40 -16.50 -32.42 19.79
N GLY A 41 -17.60 -33.14 20.01
CA GLY A 41 -17.59 -34.51 20.55
C GLY A 41 -17.18 -34.62 22.02
N VAL A 42 -17.10 -33.49 22.74
CA VAL A 42 -16.66 -33.42 24.14
C VAL A 42 -17.57 -32.53 24.99
N SER A 43 -17.60 -32.78 26.30
CA SER A 43 -18.44 -32.04 27.24
C SER A 43 -17.98 -30.57 27.40
N PRO A 44 -18.88 -29.65 27.80
CA PRO A 44 -18.50 -28.27 28.14
C PRO A 44 -17.42 -28.16 29.22
N ALA A 45 -17.33 -29.12 30.14
CA ALA A 45 -16.28 -29.17 31.16
C ALA A 45 -14.92 -29.51 30.54
N THR A 46 -14.88 -30.49 29.62
CA THR A 46 -13.68 -30.85 28.87
C THR A 46 -13.18 -29.69 28.02
N ILE A 47 -14.08 -28.99 27.32
CA ILE A 47 -13.74 -27.81 26.53
C ILE A 47 -13.16 -26.71 27.44
N ARG A 48 -13.76 -26.47 28.62
CA ARG A 48 -13.25 -25.49 29.58
C ARG A 48 -11.82 -25.81 30.01
N ASN A 49 -11.52 -27.07 30.32
CA ASN A 49 -10.16 -27.48 30.70
C ASN A 49 -9.19 -27.28 29.53
N THR A 50 -9.56 -27.66 28.32
CA THR A 50 -8.71 -27.41 27.13
C THR A 50 -8.49 -25.92 26.86
N MET A 51 -9.48 -25.07 27.15
CA MET A 51 -9.32 -23.62 27.07
C MET A 51 -8.36 -23.09 28.14
N SER A 52 -8.33 -23.68 29.34
CA SER A 52 -7.33 -23.38 30.37
C SER A 52 -5.92 -23.79 29.92
N ASP A 53 -5.76 -24.99 29.35
CA ASP A 53 -4.47 -25.45 28.82
C ASP A 53 -3.95 -24.50 27.71
N LEU A 54 -4.84 -24.05 26.82
CA LEU A 54 -4.54 -23.09 25.76
C LEU A 54 -4.18 -21.69 26.30
N GLU A 55 -4.76 -21.30 27.43
CA GLU A 55 -4.45 -20.05 28.12
C GLU A 55 -3.07 -20.11 28.79
N GLU A 56 -2.74 -21.20 29.47
CA GLU A 56 -1.39 -21.44 30.03
C GLU A 56 -0.33 -21.42 28.93
N LYS A 57 -0.66 -21.94 27.74
CA LYS A 57 0.18 -21.87 26.54
C LYS A 57 0.19 -20.49 25.86
N GLY A 58 -0.56 -19.51 26.34
CA GLY A 58 -0.62 -18.14 25.84
C GLY A 58 -1.38 -17.95 24.52
N PHE A 59 -2.17 -18.92 24.09
CA PHE A 59 -3.04 -18.81 22.91
C PHE A 59 -4.37 -18.12 23.23
N LEU A 60 -4.89 -18.33 24.44
CA LEU A 60 -6.11 -17.69 24.91
C LEU A 60 -5.82 -16.78 26.09
N THR A 61 -6.69 -15.81 26.30
CA THR A 61 -6.73 -14.99 27.51
C THR A 61 -8.17 -14.73 27.91
N HIS A 62 -8.37 -14.04 29.03
CA HIS A 62 -9.67 -13.63 29.52
C HIS A 62 -9.65 -12.13 29.84
N PRO A 63 -10.63 -11.34 29.34
CA PRO A 63 -10.68 -9.92 29.66
C PRO A 63 -10.99 -9.68 31.14
N HIS A 64 -11.84 -10.54 31.73
CA HIS A 64 -12.21 -10.55 33.14
C HIS A 64 -12.35 -11.98 33.66
N THR A 65 -12.20 -12.19 34.97
CA THR A 65 -12.13 -13.51 35.63
C THR A 65 -13.38 -14.37 35.40
N SER A 66 -14.53 -13.75 35.13
CA SER A 66 -15.82 -14.40 34.84
C SER A 66 -16.17 -14.50 33.35
N ALA A 67 -15.41 -13.84 32.48
CA ALA A 67 -15.67 -13.83 31.04
C ALA A 67 -15.24 -15.15 30.38
N GLY A 68 -15.76 -15.42 29.19
CA GLY A 68 -15.24 -16.45 28.30
C GLY A 68 -13.77 -16.22 27.94
N ARG A 69 -13.24 -16.96 26.96
CA ARG A 69 -11.89 -16.74 26.46
C ARG A 69 -11.89 -15.99 25.15
N VAL A 70 -10.86 -15.17 24.96
CA VAL A 70 -10.57 -14.46 23.73
C VAL A 70 -9.22 -14.91 23.17
N PRO A 71 -9.06 -15.01 21.85
CA PRO A 71 -7.79 -15.36 21.23
C PRO A 71 -6.76 -14.24 21.40
N THR A 72 -5.49 -14.61 21.58
CA THR A 72 -4.35 -13.70 21.52
C THR A 72 -3.80 -13.60 20.09
N ASP A 73 -2.90 -12.65 19.83
CA ASP A 73 -2.19 -12.55 18.54
C ASP A 73 -1.47 -13.86 18.16
N LYS A 74 -0.97 -14.58 19.16
CA LYS A 74 -0.33 -15.90 18.99
C LYS A 74 -1.33 -16.94 18.46
N ALA A 75 -2.58 -16.91 18.93
CA ALA A 75 -3.64 -17.79 18.42
C ALA A 75 -3.99 -17.49 16.97
N TYR A 76 -4.18 -16.21 16.64
CA TYR A 76 -4.45 -15.82 15.25
C TYR A 76 -3.32 -16.24 14.30
N ARG A 77 -2.06 -16.06 14.72
CA ARG A 77 -0.91 -16.50 13.92
C ARG A 77 -0.95 -18.00 13.67
N ALA A 78 -1.13 -18.80 14.72
CA ALA A 78 -1.18 -20.26 14.60
C ALA A 78 -2.36 -20.76 13.74
N TYR A 79 -3.51 -20.07 13.79
CA TYR A 79 -4.68 -20.37 12.98
C TYR A 79 -4.46 -20.04 11.50
N VAL A 80 -3.92 -18.86 11.19
CA VAL A 80 -3.61 -18.44 9.81
C VAL A 80 -2.56 -19.34 9.17
N ASP A 81 -1.49 -19.68 9.89
CA ASP A 81 -0.43 -20.57 9.38
C ASP A 81 -0.97 -21.95 9.00
N GLN A 82 -2.01 -22.43 9.69
CA GLN A 82 -2.69 -23.69 9.36
C GLN A 82 -3.58 -23.57 8.12
N ILE A 83 -4.33 -22.47 7.97
CA ILE A 83 -5.15 -22.21 6.77
C ILE A 83 -4.25 -22.10 5.53
N LEU A 84 -3.13 -21.39 5.62
CA LEU A 84 -2.19 -21.20 4.51
C LEU A 84 -1.40 -22.47 4.15
N SER A 85 -1.35 -23.45 5.07
CA SER A 85 -0.75 -24.77 4.82
C SER A 85 -1.70 -25.70 4.05
N ALA A 86 -2.99 -25.36 3.93
CA ALA A 86 -3.86 -26.00 2.96
C ALA A 86 -3.45 -25.52 1.56
N PRO A 87 -3.26 -26.42 0.57
CA PRO A 87 -2.93 -25.99 -0.78
C PRO A 87 -4.06 -25.10 -1.28
N ALA A 88 -3.80 -23.79 -1.41
CA ALA A 88 -4.65 -22.96 -2.24
C ALA A 88 -4.66 -23.63 -3.61
N ASP A 89 -5.84 -24.00 -4.09
CA ASP A 89 -6.04 -24.59 -5.40
C ASP A 89 -5.62 -23.54 -6.44
N ARG A 90 -4.31 -23.48 -6.71
CA ARG A 90 -3.68 -22.62 -7.73
C ARG A 90 -3.96 -23.25 -9.09
N SER A 91 -5.25 -23.36 -9.43
CA SER A 91 -5.65 -23.61 -10.80
C SER A 91 -5.21 -22.40 -11.62
N GLY A 92 -4.16 -22.62 -12.43
CA GLY A 92 -3.48 -21.60 -13.23
C GLY A 92 -4.30 -21.15 -14.44
N SER A 93 -5.53 -20.69 -14.24
CA SER A 93 -6.23 -19.91 -15.26
C SER A 93 -5.83 -18.43 -15.12
N PRO A 94 -5.49 -17.73 -16.22
CA PRO A 94 -5.35 -16.28 -16.19
C PRO A 94 -6.65 -15.68 -15.68
N ASP A 95 -6.59 -15.05 -14.51
CA ASP A 95 -7.75 -14.38 -13.93
C ASP A 95 -8.25 -13.32 -14.94
N PRO A 96 -9.51 -13.38 -15.40
CA PRO A 96 -10.11 -12.34 -16.24
C PRO A 96 -9.94 -10.94 -15.63
N LEU A 97 -9.89 -10.86 -14.30
CA LEU A 97 -9.61 -9.64 -13.54
C LEU A 97 -8.17 -9.15 -13.80
N GLN A 98 -7.17 -10.04 -13.75
CA GLN A 98 -5.76 -9.67 -14.06
C GLN A 98 -5.60 -9.14 -15.49
N THR A 99 -6.32 -9.72 -16.46
CA THR A 99 -6.23 -9.29 -17.86
C THR A 99 -6.86 -7.90 -18.05
N ARG A 100 -8.00 -7.63 -17.40
CA ARG A 100 -8.64 -6.30 -17.42
C ARG A 100 -7.80 -5.24 -16.71
N LEU A 101 -7.25 -5.56 -15.53
CA LEU A 101 -6.38 -4.64 -14.78
C LEU A 101 -5.14 -4.24 -15.59
N LYS A 102 -4.54 -5.19 -16.34
CA LYS A 102 -3.40 -4.89 -17.22
C LYS A 102 -3.73 -3.96 -18.38
N GLN A 103 -4.94 -4.05 -18.94
CA GLN A 103 -5.40 -3.16 -20.01
C GLN A 103 -5.66 -1.75 -19.48
N GLU A 104 -6.30 -1.62 -18.32
CA GLU A 104 -6.55 -0.31 -17.69
C GLU A 104 -5.24 0.38 -17.27
N LEU A 105 -4.20 -0.36 -16.85
CA LEU A 105 -2.89 0.19 -16.49
C LEU A 105 -2.14 0.87 -17.65
N ALA A 106 -2.48 0.56 -18.91
CA ALA A 106 -1.80 1.10 -20.08
C ALA A 106 -2.21 2.55 -20.42
N GLU A 107 -3.26 3.09 -19.78
CA GLU A 107 -3.92 4.34 -20.20
C GLU A 107 -3.48 5.61 -19.43
N GLY A 108 -2.33 5.59 -18.75
CA GLY A 108 -1.66 6.79 -18.21
C GLY A 108 -1.89 7.06 -16.72
N SER A 109 -1.27 8.12 -16.19
CA SER A 109 -1.11 8.38 -14.75
C SER A 109 -2.41 8.62 -13.96
N THR A 110 -3.52 8.96 -14.61
CA THR A 110 -4.87 8.98 -13.98
C THR A 110 -5.49 7.59 -13.82
N ALA A 111 -4.97 6.59 -14.57
CA ALA A 111 -5.44 5.23 -14.51
C ALA A 111 -4.98 4.53 -13.22
N ILE A 112 -3.77 4.80 -12.71
CA ILE A 112 -3.26 4.10 -11.52
C ILE A 112 -4.09 4.41 -10.28
N GLU A 113 -4.43 5.68 -10.03
CA GLU A 113 -5.28 6.05 -8.90
C GLU A 113 -6.67 5.43 -9.04
N HIS A 114 -7.24 5.45 -10.25
CA HIS A 114 -8.55 4.84 -10.51
C HIS A 114 -8.55 3.33 -10.28
N ILE A 115 -7.49 2.64 -10.69
CA ILE A 115 -7.30 1.21 -10.52
C ILE A 115 -7.11 0.86 -9.05
N LEU A 116 -6.26 1.60 -8.33
CA LEU A 116 -6.05 1.42 -6.89
C LEU A 116 -7.35 1.62 -6.12
N ARG A 117 -8.15 2.62 -6.50
CA ARG A 117 -9.48 2.86 -5.92
C ARG A 117 -10.44 1.72 -6.17
N ARG A 118 -10.55 1.25 -7.42
CA ARG A 118 -11.41 0.12 -7.77
C ARG A 118 -10.98 -1.17 -7.06
N ALA A 119 -9.67 -1.41 -6.97
CA ALA A 119 -9.13 -2.57 -6.26
C ALA A 119 -9.47 -2.51 -4.76
N ALA A 120 -9.24 -1.37 -4.10
CA ALA A 120 -9.59 -1.18 -2.69
C ALA A 120 -11.10 -1.34 -2.44
N GLN A 121 -11.95 -0.80 -3.33
CA GLN A 121 -13.40 -0.98 -3.23
C GLN A 121 -13.83 -2.43 -3.45
N SER A 122 -13.29 -3.09 -4.46
CA SER A 122 -13.63 -4.48 -4.78
C SER A 122 -13.23 -5.42 -3.64
N LEU A 123 -12.04 -5.21 -3.05
CA LEU A 123 -11.62 -5.93 -1.85
C LEU A 123 -12.61 -5.70 -0.72
N GLY A 124 -13.01 -4.46 -0.45
CA GLY A 124 -13.96 -4.18 0.63
C GLY A 124 -15.32 -4.84 0.44
N VAL A 125 -15.83 -4.93 -0.79
CA VAL A 125 -17.06 -5.66 -1.10
C VAL A 125 -16.88 -7.17 -0.88
N LEU A 126 -15.76 -7.74 -1.32
CA LEU A 126 -15.52 -9.18 -1.24
C LEU A 126 -15.23 -9.65 0.19
N THR A 127 -14.51 -8.86 0.98
CA THR A 127 -14.08 -9.23 2.33
C THR A 127 -15.00 -8.68 3.41
N GLN A 128 -15.87 -7.72 3.08
CA GLN A 128 -16.59 -6.91 4.06
C GLN A 128 -15.62 -6.20 5.03
N GLU A 129 -14.48 -5.71 4.52
CA GLU A 129 -13.50 -4.98 5.32
C GLU A 129 -13.12 -3.64 4.66
N LEU A 130 -12.41 -2.76 5.37
CA LEU A 130 -11.82 -1.58 4.74
C LEU A 130 -10.67 -1.98 3.82
N GLY A 131 -10.87 -1.84 2.51
CA GLY A 131 -9.77 -1.90 1.55
C GLY A 131 -8.92 -0.62 1.60
N VAL A 132 -7.60 -0.79 1.64
CA VAL A 132 -6.62 0.30 1.57
C VAL A 132 -5.62 0.00 0.45
N ALA A 133 -5.41 0.97 -0.43
CA ALA A 133 -4.40 0.90 -1.48
C ALA A 133 -3.45 2.09 -1.36
N MET A 134 -2.16 1.85 -1.60
CA MET A 134 -1.15 2.91 -1.61
C MET A 134 -0.56 3.05 -3.01
N GLY A 135 -0.53 4.28 -3.51
CA GLY A 135 0.18 4.63 -4.73
C GLY A 135 1.70 4.39 -4.62
N PRO A 136 2.37 4.12 -5.75
CA PRO A 136 3.82 3.98 -5.77
C PRO A 136 4.50 5.29 -5.37
N ARG A 137 5.49 5.21 -4.46
CA ARG A 137 6.33 6.36 -4.12
C ARG A 137 7.44 6.49 -5.15
N LEU A 138 7.45 7.60 -5.90
CA LEU A 138 8.44 7.84 -6.95
C LEU A 138 9.72 8.54 -6.47
N ASP A 139 9.73 9.01 -5.22
CA ASP A 139 10.85 9.75 -4.64
C ASP A 139 12.15 8.94 -4.58
N SER A 140 12.06 7.63 -4.37
CA SER A 140 13.20 6.70 -4.38
C SER A 140 13.54 6.14 -5.76
N VAL A 141 12.75 6.43 -6.79
CA VAL A 141 12.98 5.92 -8.14
C VAL A 141 14.07 6.73 -8.81
N THR A 142 14.98 6.04 -9.48
CA THR A 142 16.13 6.63 -10.18
C THR A 142 15.70 7.24 -11.52
N LEU A 143 16.13 8.47 -11.79
CA LEU A 143 16.06 9.10 -13.10
C LEU A 143 17.08 8.45 -14.05
N GLU A 144 16.61 7.86 -15.15
CA GLU A 144 17.48 7.26 -16.17
C GLU A 144 17.78 8.22 -17.31
N ARG A 145 16.78 9.03 -17.70
CA ARG A 145 16.92 10.00 -18.79
C ARG A 145 15.93 11.14 -18.64
N LEU A 146 16.35 12.33 -19.05
CA LEU A 146 15.51 13.52 -19.18
C LEU A 146 15.51 14.01 -20.63
N GLU A 147 14.35 14.32 -21.18
CA GLU A 147 14.22 14.92 -22.51
C GLU A 147 13.44 16.24 -22.44
N LEU A 148 13.79 17.17 -23.32
CA LEU A 148 13.11 18.45 -23.48
C LEU A 148 12.46 18.46 -24.86
N VAL A 149 11.14 18.59 -24.89
CA VAL A 149 10.35 18.62 -26.12
C VAL A 149 9.62 19.94 -26.21
N ARG A 150 9.82 20.69 -27.29
CA ARG A 150 9.07 21.92 -27.53
C ARG A 150 7.64 21.60 -27.96
N ILE A 151 6.67 22.20 -27.29
CA ILE A 151 5.26 22.09 -27.65
C ILE A 151 4.78 23.34 -28.40
N SER A 152 5.26 24.52 -28.01
CA SER A 152 4.99 25.79 -28.68
C SER A 152 6.12 26.80 -28.39
N ALA A 153 6.02 28.02 -28.93
CA ALA A 153 7.01 29.07 -28.73
C ALA A 153 7.32 29.35 -27.24
N GLY A 154 6.33 29.25 -26.35
CA GLY A 154 6.48 29.53 -24.91
C GLY A 154 6.23 28.33 -23.99
N ARG A 155 6.19 27.09 -24.51
CA ARG A 155 5.95 25.90 -23.70
C ARG A 155 6.86 24.74 -24.05
N LEU A 156 7.48 24.18 -23.03
CA LEU A 156 8.32 22.99 -23.08
C LEU A 156 7.68 21.86 -22.27
N LEU A 157 7.86 20.65 -22.75
CA LEU A 157 7.54 19.42 -22.06
C LEU A 157 8.85 18.76 -21.63
N VAL A 158 9.02 18.56 -20.33
CA VAL A 158 10.09 17.73 -19.78
C VAL A 158 9.58 16.32 -19.65
N VAL A 159 10.25 15.37 -20.30
CA VAL A 159 9.93 13.94 -20.20
C VAL A 159 11.00 13.28 -19.34
N LEU A 160 10.59 12.68 -18.23
CA LEU A 160 11.44 11.97 -17.29
C LEU A 160 11.23 10.47 -17.48
N SER A 161 12.28 9.78 -17.91
CA SER A 161 12.35 8.32 -17.93
C SER A 161 12.94 7.82 -16.62
N LEU A 162 12.18 7.02 -15.89
CA LEU A 162 12.57 6.49 -14.60
C LEU A 162 12.84 4.99 -14.69
N ARG A 163 13.72 4.51 -13.79
CA ARG A 163 14.01 3.09 -13.67
C ARG A 163 12.74 2.29 -13.39
N GLY A 164 12.58 1.18 -14.12
CA GLY A 164 11.35 0.38 -14.10
C GLY A 164 10.34 0.79 -15.17
N GLY A 165 10.73 1.66 -16.11
CA GLY A 165 9.92 2.01 -17.29
C GLY A 165 8.82 3.04 -17.02
N VAL A 166 8.83 3.70 -15.86
CA VAL A 166 7.87 4.74 -15.52
C VAL A 166 8.26 6.04 -16.21
N MET A 167 7.32 6.65 -16.93
CA MET A 167 7.52 7.95 -17.59
C MET A 167 6.72 9.03 -16.85
N ARG A 168 7.33 10.20 -16.64
CA ARG A 168 6.64 11.39 -16.10
C ARG A 168 6.85 12.58 -17.00
N THR A 169 5.86 13.44 -17.05
CA THR A 169 5.90 14.64 -17.89
C THR A 169 5.58 15.88 -17.07
N VAL A 170 6.36 16.94 -17.26
CA VAL A 170 6.14 18.25 -16.63
C VAL A 170 6.14 19.32 -17.69
N PHE A 171 5.22 20.27 -17.60
CA PHE A 171 5.24 21.45 -18.47
C PHE A 171 6.02 22.59 -17.81
N ILE A 172 6.82 23.27 -18.61
CA ILE A 172 7.52 24.50 -18.24
C ILE A 172 7.07 25.59 -19.21
N GLU A 173 6.67 26.73 -18.66
CA GLU A 173 6.43 27.93 -19.46
C GLU A 173 7.76 28.69 -19.59
N VAL A 174 8.09 29.10 -20.80
CA VAL A 174 9.34 29.80 -21.11
C VAL A 174 9.03 31.12 -21.82
N GLU A 175 9.74 32.17 -21.44
CA GLU A 175 9.63 33.47 -22.11
C GLU A 175 10.45 33.46 -23.41
N GLY A 176 9.76 33.67 -24.54
CA GLY A 176 10.39 33.77 -25.86
C GLY A 176 10.76 32.42 -26.49
N GLU A 177 11.19 32.49 -27.76
CA GLU A 177 11.58 31.29 -28.50
C GLU A 177 12.98 30.82 -28.11
N ILE A 178 13.07 29.65 -27.49
CA ILE A 178 14.32 28.94 -27.30
C ILE A 178 14.81 28.39 -28.66
N ALA A 179 16.10 28.26 -28.93
CA ALA A 179 16.58 27.55 -30.12
C ALA A 179 16.71 26.04 -29.87
N ASP A 180 16.47 25.18 -30.86
CA ASP A 180 16.59 23.72 -30.66
C ASP A 180 18.01 23.27 -30.27
N ALA A 181 19.03 24.00 -30.73
CA ALA A 181 20.41 23.79 -30.29
C ALA A 181 20.59 24.02 -28.78
N ALA A 182 19.92 25.05 -28.23
CA ALA A 182 19.96 25.33 -26.79
C ALA A 182 19.21 24.25 -26.00
N LEU A 183 18.06 23.74 -26.49
CA LEU A 183 17.36 22.61 -25.86
C LEU A 183 18.25 21.37 -25.78
N ALA A 184 18.94 21.04 -26.88
CA ALA A 184 19.83 19.89 -26.92
C ALA A 184 21.01 20.05 -25.95
N GLU A 185 21.63 21.23 -25.89
CA GLU A 185 22.71 21.55 -24.95
C GLU A 185 22.26 21.39 -23.49
N VAL A 186 21.11 21.98 -23.14
CA VAL A 186 20.55 21.92 -21.78
C VAL A 186 20.19 20.48 -21.41
N ALA A 187 19.59 19.72 -22.33
CA ALA A 187 19.27 18.31 -22.10
C ALA A 187 20.54 17.48 -21.81
N VAL A 188 21.65 17.73 -22.52
CA VAL A 188 22.93 17.06 -22.24
C VAL A 188 23.42 17.39 -20.82
N VAL A 189 23.40 18.67 -20.43
CA VAL A 189 23.81 19.10 -19.08
C VAL A 189 22.94 18.45 -18.00
N LEU A 190 21.62 18.48 -18.16
CA LEU A 190 20.68 17.87 -17.20
C LEU A 190 20.93 16.37 -17.05
N ASN A 191 21.11 15.64 -18.16
CA ASN A 191 21.37 14.20 -18.09
C ASN A 191 22.73 13.90 -17.46
N GLN A 192 23.78 14.67 -17.74
CA GLN A 192 25.09 14.49 -17.12
C GLN A 192 25.08 14.73 -15.61
N ARG A 193 24.26 15.68 -15.13
CA ARG A 193 24.24 16.10 -13.73
C ARG A 193 23.23 15.33 -12.88
N LEU A 194 22.13 14.88 -13.47
CA LEU A 194 20.96 14.38 -12.75
C LEU A 194 20.67 12.89 -12.98
N SER A 195 21.10 12.29 -14.10
CA SER A 195 20.83 10.87 -14.36
C SER A 195 21.56 9.97 -13.36
N GLY A 196 20.92 8.88 -12.96
CA GLY A 196 21.43 7.98 -11.93
C GLY A 196 21.09 8.38 -10.49
N LEU A 197 20.56 9.58 -10.27
CA LEU A 197 20.05 10.02 -8.98
C LEU A 197 18.59 9.62 -8.79
N THR A 198 18.18 9.45 -7.54
CA THR A 198 16.76 9.35 -7.18
C THR A 198 16.07 10.70 -7.40
N LEU A 199 14.76 10.69 -7.68
CA LEU A 199 14.01 11.94 -7.84
C LEU A 199 14.05 12.82 -6.58
N ARG A 200 14.15 12.22 -5.39
CA ARG A 200 14.38 12.96 -4.14
C ARG A 200 15.71 13.72 -4.17
N GLU A 201 16.79 13.06 -4.57
CA GLU A 201 18.11 13.68 -4.67
C GLU A 201 18.13 14.76 -5.75
N VAL A 202 17.51 14.52 -6.90
CA VAL A 202 17.36 15.54 -7.96
C VAL A 202 16.68 16.76 -7.39
N ARG A 203 15.50 16.60 -6.77
CA ARG A 203 14.75 17.71 -6.17
C ARG A 203 15.59 18.49 -5.15
N SER A 204 16.33 17.81 -4.27
CA SER A 204 17.08 18.48 -3.20
C SER A 204 18.45 19.03 -3.62
N SER A 205 18.89 18.80 -4.86
CA SER A 205 20.24 19.19 -5.29
C SER A 205 20.33 19.79 -6.70
N ILE A 206 19.22 19.89 -7.43
CA ILE A 206 19.20 20.42 -8.80
C ILE A 206 19.78 21.83 -8.89
N GLY A 207 19.39 22.73 -7.99
CA GLY A 207 19.91 24.10 -7.96
C GLY A 207 21.43 24.13 -7.79
N GLU A 208 21.97 23.38 -6.84
CA GLU A 208 23.43 23.32 -6.61
C GLU A 208 24.19 22.65 -7.76
N ARG A 209 23.63 21.56 -8.33
CA ARG A 209 24.28 20.80 -9.40
C ARG A 209 24.35 21.54 -10.72
N LEU A 210 23.48 22.54 -10.93
CA LEU A 210 23.40 23.28 -12.18
C LEU A 210 24.08 24.67 -12.13
N ARG A 211 24.38 25.23 -10.94
CA ARG A 211 24.99 26.57 -10.75
C ARG A 211 26.23 26.86 -11.61
N ASP A 212 27.11 25.87 -11.78
CA ASP A 212 28.40 26.06 -12.48
C ASP A 212 28.38 25.53 -13.93
N SER A 213 27.20 25.32 -14.51
CA SER A 213 27.06 24.77 -15.85
C SER A 213 27.29 25.87 -16.90
N GLY A 214 28.56 26.07 -17.29
CA GLY A 214 28.92 26.96 -18.40
C GLY A 214 28.21 26.56 -19.69
N SER A 215 27.43 27.48 -20.26
CA SER A 215 26.58 27.22 -21.44
C SER A 215 26.48 28.45 -22.33
N GLY A 216 26.06 28.26 -23.59
CA GLY A 216 25.79 29.36 -24.51
C GLY A 216 24.64 30.29 -24.05
N PRO A 217 24.53 31.53 -24.57
CA PRO A 217 23.56 32.52 -24.07
C PRO A 217 22.10 32.04 -24.04
N GLY A 218 21.68 31.24 -25.03
CA GLY A 218 20.33 30.68 -25.10
C GLY A 218 20.09 29.49 -24.14
N ALA A 219 21.15 28.74 -23.82
CA ALA A 219 21.08 27.64 -22.86
C ALA A 219 21.12 28.14 -21.41
N SER A 220 21.82 29.24 -21.14
CA SER A 220 21.86 29.88 -19.81
C SER A 220 20.48 30.29 -19.31
N VAL A 221 19.63 30.84 -20.17
CA VAL A 221 18.25 31.23 -19.80
C VAL A 221 17.47 30.02 -19.30
N LEU A 222 17.52 28.92 -20.04
CA LEU A 222 16.78 27.70 -19.70
C LEU A 222 17.35 27.00 -18.46
N LEU A 223 18.68 26.98 -18.30
CA LEU A 223 19.32 26.47 -17.09
C LEU A 223 18.95 27.28 -15.86
N ASN A 224 18.84 28.61 -15.97
CA ASN A 224 18.40 29.45 -14.85
C ASN A 224 16.99 29.08 -14.40
N ILE A 225 16.07 28.80 -15.33
CA ILE A 225 14.72 28.29 -14.98
C ILE A 225 14.83 26.99 -14.18
N PHE A 226 15.67 26.04 -14.60
CA PHE A 226 15.89 24.80 -13.84
C PHE A 226 16.61 25.00 -12.49
N VAL A 227 17.43 26.05 -12.33
CA VAL A 227 18.08 26.39 -11.06
C VAL A 227 17.09 27.04 -10.10
N GLU A 228 16.25 27.95 -10.58
CA GLU A 228 15.31 28.73 -9.76
C GLU A 228 14.03 27.96 -9.45
N GLU A 229 13.48 27.24 -10.44
CA GLU A 229 12.19 26.56 -10.34
C GLU A 229 12.32 25.03 -10.28
N GLY A 230 13.53 24.47 -10.41
CA GLY A 230 13.76 23.04 -10.50
C GLY A 230 13.17 22.23 -9.34
N GLU A 231 13.24 22.74 -8.11
CA GLU A 231 12.65 22.04 -6.96
C GLU A 231 11.13 21.87 -7.12
N GLN A 232 10.43 22.94 -7.52
CA GLN A 232 8.97 22.95 -7.71
C GLN A 232 8.56 22.13 -8.94
N LEU A 233 9.34 22.20 -10.03
CA LEU A 233 9.08 21.43 -11.24
C LEU A 233 9.15 19.92 -10.99
N PHE A 234 10.17 19.47 -10.24
CA PHE A 234 10.32 18.06 -9.87
C PHE A 234 9.38 17.66 -8.73
N GLU A 235 8.97 18.58 -7.86
CA GLU A 235 7.89 18.34 -6.90
C GLU A 235 6.56 18.09 -7.61
N SER A 236 6.22 18.88 -8.62
CA SER A 236 5.03 18.65 -9.46
C SER A 236 5.08 17.29 -10.19
N ALA A 237 6.25 16.91 -10.71
CA ALA A 237 6.48 15.59 -11.32
C ALA A 237 6.22 14.42 -10.35
N LEU A 238 6.49 14.64 -9.07
CA LEU A 238 6.27 13.69 -7.99
C LEU A 238 4.84 13.75 -7.45
N ALA A 239 4.24 14.93 -7.39
CA ALA A 239 2.93 15.20 -6.80
C ALA A 239 1.77 14.53 -7.55
N GLY A 240 1.96 14.21 -8.84
CA GLY A 240 0.95 13.53 -9.66
C GLY A 240 0.51 12.15 -9.17
N ASP A 241 1.21 11.54 -8.19
CA ASP A 241 0.82 10.28 -7.53
C ASP A 241 1.43 10.10 -6.12
N ALA A 242 2.16 11.09 -5.61
CA ALA A 242 2.81 10.97 -4.32
C ALA A 242 1.78 10.98 -3.19
N GLN A 243 1.58 9.81 -2.59
CA GLN A 243 0.92 9.60 -1.30
C GLN A 243 -0.62 9.61 -1.31
N SER A 244 -1.28 9.28 -2.43
CA SER A 244 -2.69 8.92 -2.34
C SER A 244 -2.81 7.55 -1.66
N VAL A 245 -3.02 7.58 -0.34
CA VAL A 245 -3.68 6.47 0.35
C VAL A 245 -5.11 6.50 -0.13
N VAL A 246 -5.48 5.50 -0.93
CA VAL A 246 -6.83 5.36 -1.42
C VAL A 246 -7.57 4.42 -0.49
N LEU A 247 -8.63 4.94 0.11
CA LEU A 247 -9.56 4.15 0.91
C LEU A 247 -10.67 3.62 0.00
N GLY A 248 -11.09 2.38 0.27
CA GLY A 248 -12.29 1.77 -0.29
C GLY A 248 -13.55 2.42 0.30
N GLN A 249 -14.52 1.61 0.74
CA GLN A 249 -15.72 2.12 1.43
C GLN A 249 -15.54 2.02 2.95
N PRO A 250 -15.34 3.13 3.69
CA PRO A 250 -15.15 3.10 5.14
C PRO A 250 -16.42 2.72 5.91
N SER A 251 -17.60 2.86 5.29
CA SER A 251 -18.88 2.49 5.89
C SER A 251 -18.94 1.03 6.32
N VAL A 252 -18.18 0.16 5.65
CA VAL A 252 -18.09 -1.27 5.96
C VAL A 252 -17.58 -1.52 7.38
N LEU A 253 -16.71 -0.64 7.91
CA LEU A 253 -16.24 -0.75 9.29
C LEU A 253 -17.35 -0.56 10.31
N ALA A 254 -18.39 0.22 10.00
CA ALA A 254 -19.51 0.45 10.91
C ALA A 254 -20.40 -0.79 11.07
N GLU A 255 -20.29 -1.76 10.17
CA GLU A 255 -21.05 -3.02 10.19
C GLU A 255 -20.33 -4.12 11.00
N GLN A 256 -19.07 -3.92 11.35
CA GLN A 256 -18.25 -4.89 12.09
C GLN A 256 -18.48 -4.79 13.61
N PRO A 257 -18.63 -5.93 14.30
CA PRO A 257 -19.01 -5.96 15.71
C PRO A 257 -17.98 -5.30 16.64
N GLU A 258 -16.68 -5.35 16.31
CA GLU A 258 -15.60 -4.72 17.08
C GLU A 258 -15.63 -3.18 17.01
N PHE A 259 -16.28 -2.62 15.99
CA PHE A 259 -16.34 -1.19 15.71
C PHE A 259 -17.73 -0.58 15.93
N ALA A 260 -18.70 -1.35 16.43
CA ALA A 260 -20.06 -0.89 16.73
C ALA A 260 -20.08 0.26 17.77
N GLY A 261 -19.05 0.38 18.60
CA GLY A 261 -18.89 1.45 19.58
C GLY A 261 -18.22 2.71 18.99
N VAL A 262 -18.81 3.88 19.27
CA VAL A 262 -18.30 5.20 18.83
C VAL A 262 -16.86 5.46 19.27
N GLU A 263 -16.46 5.00 20.46
CA GLU A 263 -15.09 5.15 20.97
C GLU A 263 -14.07 4.29 20.21
N SER A 264 -14.45 3.08 19.80
CA SER A 264 -13.59 2.20 19.00
C SER A 264 -13.38 2.77 17.60
N MET A 265 -14.46 3.28 16.97
CA MET A 265 -14.37 3.96 15.68
C MET A 265 -13.51 5.24 15.77
N ARG A 266 -13.68 6.05 16.83
CA ARG A 266 -12.85 7.24 17.05
C ARG A 266 -11.38 6.88 17.20
N ARG A 267 -11.04 5.86 17.98
CA ARG A 267 -9.65 5.40 18.15
C ARG A 267 -9.02 5.01 16.81
N LEU A 268 -9.75 4.30 15.96
CA LEU A 268 -9.28 3.94 14.62
C LEU A 268 -9.02 5.17 13.74
N LEU A 269 -9.94 6.15 13.74
CA LEU A 269 -9.83 7.37 12.94
C LEU A 269 -8.73 8.33 13.40
N THR A 270 -8.24 8.17 14.63
CA THR A 270 -7.13 8.97 15.19
C THR A 270 -5.74 8.36 14.98
N LEU A 271 -5.66 7.14 14.45
CA LEU A 271 -4.41 6.48 14.06
C LEU A 271 -3.90 7.02 12.72
#